data_AF-A0A2M8FGK7-F1
#
_entry.id   AF-A0A2M8FGK7-F1
#
_cell.length_a   1.000
_cell.length_b   1.000
_cell.length_c   1.000
_cell.angle_alpha   90.00
_cell.angle_beta   90.00
_cell.angle_gamma   90.00
#
_symmetry.space_group_name_H-M   'P 1'
#
loop_
_entity.id
_entity.type
_entity.pdbx_description
1 polymer ?
#
loop_
_entity_poly.entity_id
_entity_poly.type
_entity_poly.pdbx_seq_one_letter_code
_entity_poly.pdbx_strand_id
1 'polypeptide(L)' 'MLKLLKKYFGYNEFRPLQQEIIETVVAGKDSLVIIPTGGGKSLCFQLPALMME' A
#
# COMPACT_ATOMS: atom_id res chain seq x y z
N MET A 1 -9.49 2.89 1.17
CA MET A 1 -8.20 2.23 1.48
C MET A 1 -8.30 1.22 2.63
N LEU A 2 -8.59 1.61 3.89
CA LEU A 2 -8.69 0.66 5.03
C LEU A 2 -9.70 -0.48 4.84
N LYS A 3 -10.84 -0.23 4.16
CA LYS A 3 -11.82 -1.29 3.83
C LYS A 3 -11.22 -2.38 2.94
N LEU A 4 -10.44 -1.99 1.93
CA LEU A 4 -9.76 -2.93 1.01
C LEU A 4 -8.61 -3.64 1.72
N LEU A 5 -7.83 -2.91 2.52
CA LEU A 5 -6.79 -3.48 3.38
C LEU A 5 -7.36 -4.59 4.25
N LYS A 6 -8.47 -4.33 4.95
CA LYS A 6 -9.12 -5.33 5.80
C LYS A 6 -9.68 -6.49 5.00
N LYS A 7 -10.38 -6.22 3.90
CA LYS A 7 -11.05 -7.22 3.06
C LYS A 7 -10.07 -8.21 2.41
N TYR A 8 -8.97 -7.71 1.84
CA TYR A 8 -8.05 -8.52 1.04
C TYR A 8 -6.80 -8.97 1.82
N PHE A 9 -6.38 -8.23 2.84
CA PHE A 9 -5.14 -8.49 3.58
C PHE A 9 -5.34 -8.72 5.09
N GLY A 10 -6.56 -8.54 5.62
CA GLY A 10 -6.89 -8.83 7.01
C GLY A 10 -6.39 -7.81 8.04
N TYR A 11 -5.58 -6.82 7.63
CA TYR A 11 -5.01 -5.81 8.52
C TYR A 11 -6.01 -4.69 8.86
N ASN A 12 -5.90 -4.16 10.07
CA ASN A 12 -6.72 -3.04 10.54
C ASN A 12 -6.01 -1.68 10.38
N GLU A 13 -4.69 -1.70 10.23
CA GLU A 13 -3.84 -0.52 10.16
C GLU A 13 -2.66 -0.76 9.22
N PHE A 14 -2.09 0.34 8.72
CA PHE A 14 -0.88 0.32 7.94
C PHE A 14 0.35 0.30 8.84
N ARG A 15 1.41 -0.38 8.40
CA ARG A 15 2.74 -0.16 8.96
C ARG A 15 3.26 1.23 8.57
N PRO A 16 4.30 1.73 9.26
CA PRO A 16 4.89 3.02 8.92
C PRO A 16 5.19 3.15 7.42
N LEU A 17 4.93 4.34 6.88
CA LEU A 17 5.12 4.74 5.48
C LEU A 17 4.21 4.06 4.45
N GLN A 18 3.59 2.90 4.73
CA GLN A 18 2.78 2.20 3.72
C GLN A 18 1.63 3.05 3.19
N GLN A 19 0.90 3.72 4.08
CA GLN A 19 -0.21 4.59 3.70
C GLN A 19 0.24 5.73 2.77
N GLU A 20 1.30 6.45 3.15
CA GLU A 20 1.86 7.56 2.36
C GLU A 20 2.34 7.11 0.97
N ILE A 21 3.01 5.95 0.90
CA ILE A 21 3.46 5.36 -0.35
C ILE A 21 2.26 5.01 -1.25
N ILE A 22 1.25 4.34 -0.70
CA ILE A 22 0.05 3.93 -1.43
C ILE A 22 -0.71 5.16 -1.95
N GLU A 23 -0.87 6.19 -1.13
CA GLU A 23 -1.50 7.46 -1.52
C GLU A 23 -0.72 8.15 -2.64
N THR A 24 0.61 8.12 -2.62
CA THR A 24 1.47 8.64 -3.69
C THR A 24 1.23 7.91 -5.01
N VAL A 25 1.21 6.57 -4.98
CA VAL A 25 1.00 5.75 -6.18
C VAL A 25 -0.42 5.95 -6.75
N VAL A 26 -1.44 5.97 -5.89
CA VAL A 26 -2.84 6.19 -6.30
C VAL A 26 -3.04 7.59 -6.89
N ALA A 27 -2.26 8.58 -6.44
CA ALA A 27 -2.24 9.92 -7.02
C ALA A 27 -1.52 10.00 -8.40
N GLY A 28 -1.07 8.87 -8.96
CA GLY A 28 -0.39 8.81 -10.25
C GLY A 28 1.02 9.39 -10.22
N LYS A 29 1.66 9.44 -9.05
CA LYS A 29 3.04 9.95 -8.89
C LYS A 29 4.02 8.79 -8.82
N ASP A 30 5.19 8.99 -9.41
CA ASP A 30 6.30 8.06 -9.29
C ASP A 30 6.87 8.05 -7.86
N SER A 31 7.30 6.87 -7.40
CA SER A 31 7.87 6.69 -6.06
C SER A 31 8.97 5.63 -6.05
N LEU A 32 10.08 5.92 -5.37
CA LEU A 32 11.15 4.96 -5.09
C LEU A 32 11.03 4.47 -3.64
N VAL A 33 10.67 3.20 -3.47
CA VAL A 33 10.39 2.62 -2.15
C VAL A 33 11.52 1.70 -1.70
N ILE A 34 12.23 2.07 -0.64
CA ILE A 34 13.30 1.28 -0.02
C ILE A 34 12.81 0.74 1.32
N ILE A 35 12.34 -0.50 1.31
CA ILE A 35 11.83 -1.22 2.49
C ILE A 35 12.50 -2.60 2.57
N PRO A 36 12.99 -3.03 3.74
CA PRO A 36 13.60 -4.35 3.92
C PRO A 36 12.62 -5.48 3.62
N THR A 37 13.15 -6.68 3.36
CA THR A 37 12.33 -7.90 3.24
C THR A 37 11.48 -8.10 4.49
N GLY A 38 10.21 -8.47 4.31
CA GLY A 38 9.24 -8.58 5.40
C GLY A 38 8.63 -7.24 5.87
N GLY A 39 9.15 -6.09 5.41
CA GLY A 39 8.64 -4.76 5.77
C GLY A 39 7.32 -4.37 5.09
N GLY A 40 6.77 -5.21 4.22
CA GLY A 40 5.45 -4.99 3.62
C GLY A 40 5.44 -4.15 2.34
N LYS A 41 6.54 -4.17 1.57
CA LYS A 41 6.65 -3.57 0.22
C LYS A 41 5.58 -4.08 -0.74
N SER A 42 5.20 -5.36 -0.68
CA SER A 42 4.21 -5.95 -1.59
C SER A 42 2.85 -5.27 -1.51
N LEU A 43 2.40 -4.96 -0.28
CA LEU A 43 1.15 -4.26 -0.05
C LEU A 43 1.12 -2.90 -0.75
N CYS A 44 2.29 -2.22 -0.85
CA CYS A 44 2.41 -0.86 -1.37
C CYS A 44 2.16 -0.75 -2.88
N PHE A 45 2.12 -1.87 -3.63
CA PHE A 45 1.72 -1.90 -5.05
C PHE A 45 0.47 -2.75 -5.29
N GLN A 46 0.22 -3.77 -4.46
CA GLN A 46 -0.97 -4.62 -4.59
C GLN A 46 -2.26 -3.90 -4.19
N LEU A 47 -2.23 -3.12 -3.11
CA LEU A 47 -3.43 -2.38 -2.69
C LEU A 47 -3.80 -1.25 -3.67
N PRO A 48 -2.85 -0.45 -4.22
CA PRO A 48 -3.14 0.46 -5.32
C PRO A 48 -3.77 -0.23 -6.54
N ALA A 49 -3.26 -1.39 -6.96
CA ALA A 49 -3.82 -2.11 -8.11
C ALA A 49 -5.31 -2.44 -7.92
N LEU A 50 -5.71 -2.88 -6.71
CA LEU A 50 -7.12 -3.13 -6.36
C LEU A 50 -7.97 -1.86 -6.23
N MET A 51 -7.35 -0.68 -6.11
CA MET A 51 -8.04 0.61 -6.00
C MET A 51 -8.26 1.29 -7.36
N MET A 52 -7.46 0.94 -8.35
CA MET A 52 -7.44 1.54 -9.69
C MET A 52 -8.10 0.65 -10.75
N GLU A 53 -8.64 -0.50 -10.34
CA GLU A 53 -9.56 -1.35 -11.10
C GLU A 53 -11.00 -0.79 -11.02
#